data_AF-A0A418T8A8-F1
#
_entry.id   AF-A0A418T8A8-F1
#
_cell.length_a   1.000
_cell.length_b   1.000
_cell.length_c   1.000
_cell.angle_alpha   90.00
_cell.angle_beta   90.00
_cell.angle_gamma   90.00
#
_symmetry.space_group_name_H-M   'P 1'
#
loop_
_entity.id
_entity.type
_entity.pdbx_description
1 polymer ?
#
loop_
_entity_poly.entity_id
_entity_poly.type
_entity_poly.pdbx_seq_one_letter_code
_entity_poly.pdbx_strand_id
1 'polypeptide(L)'
;MIRLEDLTKIFRTPSGDIVAADRVNMEVPEGEICILLGPSGCGKTTALKMINRLIPPTSGKIFIGGKDTSQLNDIELRRNIGYVIQQIGLFPNMTIEENICVVPRLLQWDIKRAKTRAAELLDLVGLDARQYLKRYPKELSGGQQQRVGVIRALAADPPVMLMDEPFGAIDPINREIIQDEFLKMQSELKKTIMFVSHDIDEAVKMGDKIAIFRAGKIEQYASPDQILAHPENAFVADFVGTDRTLKRLRLLTAEEVADRNAPITSRSTKVEDARQVLAASKARFAVVIDGENRPVGFITADEMRGASGTVRELANRLPATVPIRADLRAVVSEMFAHDTMWLACTDDNGRYAGVISQPDVTTALRATYASAPDAAHDPGAP
;
A
#
# COMPACT_ATOMS: atom_id res chain seq x y z
N MET A 1 -2.42 -11.86 14.20
CA MET A 1 -2.88 -10.71 15.00
C MET A 1 -1.76 -10.28 15.95
N ILE A 2 -1.51 -8.98 16.10
CA ILE A 2 -0.63 -8.39 17.14
C ILE A 2 -1.49 -7.47 18.00
N ARG A 3 -1.41 -7.54 19.33
CA ARG A 3 -2.16 -6.64 20.22
C ARG A 3 -1.29 -6.13 21.35
N LEU A 4 -1.29 -4.82 21.57
CA LEU A 4 -0.56 -4.12 22.62
C LEU A 4 -1.57 -3.57 23.63
N GLU A 5 -1.39 -3.90 24.91
CA GLU A 5 -2.20 -3.39 26.02
C GLU A 5 -1.31 -2.61 26.99
N ASP A 6 -1.60 -1.32 27.16
CA ASP A 6 -0.91 -0.40 28.07
C ASP A 6 0.62 -0.47 28.00
N LEU A 7 1.16 -0.72 26.80
CA LEU A 7 2.57 -1.01 26.61
C LEU A 7 3.41 0.23 26.92
N THR A 8 4.29 0.10 27.92
CA THR A 8 5.06 1.23 28.45
C THR A 8 6.54 0.89 28.51
N LYS A 9 7.39 1.82 28.10
CA LYS A 9 8.85 1.74 28.25
C LYS A 9 9.43 3.01 28.83
N ILE A 10 10.12 2.83 29.95
CA ILE A 10 10.91 3.86 30.61
C ILE A 10 12.37 3.42 30.61
N PHE A 11 13.25 4.28 30.08
CA PHE A 11 14.69 4.13 30.21
C PHE A 11 15.17 5.02 31.35
N ARG A 12 15.77 4.41 32.37
CA ARG A 12 16.39 5.16 33.46
C ARG A 12 17.77 5.61 33.01
N THR A 13 17.98 6.92 32.91
CA THR A 13 19.28 7.50 32.55
C THR A 13 19.80 8.38 33.68
N PRO A 14 21.11 8.65 33.77
CA PRO A 14 21.66 9.57 34.77
C PRO A 14 21.05 10.98 34.73
N SER A 15 20.56 11.40 33.56
CA SER A 15 19.93 12.70 33.32
C SER A 15 18.41 12.71 33.60
N GLY A 16 17.83 11.58 34.00
CA GLY A 16 16.40 11.41 34.26
C GLY A 16 15.78 10.23 33.51
N ASP A 17 14.51 9.98 33.80
CA ASP A 17 13.73 8.93 33.15
C ASP A 17 13.23 9.39 31.77
N ILE A 18 13.52 8.60 30.74
CA ILE A 18 13.04 8.84 29.37
C ILE A 18 11.91 7.86 29.08
N VAL A 19 10.70 8.40 28.88
CA VAL A 19 9.53 7.62 28.49
C VAL A 19 9.53 7.44 26.97
N ALA A 20 9.90 6.25 26.50
CA ALA A 20 9.96 5.93 25.08
C ALA A 20 8.64 5.36 24.54
N ALA A 21 7.78 4.84 25.42
CA ALA A 21 6.41 4.45 25.12
C ALA A 21 5.56 4.69 26.38
N ASP A 22 4.44 5.39 26.26
CA ASP A 22 3.49 5.68 27.36
C ASP A 22 2.14 5.06 27.02
N ARG A 23 1.81 3.93 27.67
CA ARG A 23 0.51 3.24 27.57
C ARG A 23 0.00 3.09 26.15
N VAL A 24 0.85 2.53 25.28
CA VAL A 24 0.53 2.29 23.89
C VAL A 24 -0.50 1.16 23.79
N ASN A 25 -1.66 1.48 23.22
CA ASN A 25 -2.78 0.57 22.99
C ASN A 25 -3.10 0.52 21.50
N MET A 26 -2.98 -0.66 20.89
CA MET A 26 -3.30 -0.87 19.47
C MET A 26 -3.44 -2.36 19.14
N GLU A 27 -4.13 -2.67 18.06
CA GLU A 27 -4.31 -4.02 17.56
C GLU A 27 -4.13 -4.07 16.05
N VAL A 28 -3.26 -4.95 15.55
CA VAL A 28 -3.07 -5.23 14.13
C VAL A 28 -3.80 -6.53 13.79
N PRO A 29 -4.87 -6.48 12.98
CA PRO A 29 -5.60 -7.65 12.52
C PRO A 29 -4.73 -8.65 11.74
N GLU A 30 -5.23 -9.87 11.58
CA GLU A 30 -4.53 -10.90 10.78
C GLU A 30 -4.47 -10.55 9.30
N GLY A 31 -3.27 -10.68 8.72
CA GLY A 31 -3.05 -10.42 7.31
C GLY A 31 -2.95 -8.95 6.93
N GLU A 32 -3.12 -8.03 7.89
CA GLU A 32 -2.97 -6.59 7.68
C GLU A 32 -1.52 -6.12 7.87
N ILE A 33 -1.18 -5.05 7.16
CA ILE A 33 0.04 -4.25 7.32
C ILE A 33 -0.28 -3.04 8.19
N CYS A 34 0.43 -2.91 9.32
CA CYS A 34 0.42 -1.73 10.15
C CYS A 34 1.75 -0.97 10.08
N ILE A 35 1.69 0.33 9.81
CA ILE A 35 2.87 1.18 9.68
C ILE A 35 2.94 2.14 10.85
N LEU A 36 4.09 2.13 11.54
CA LEU A 36 4.37 3.06 12.63
C LEU A 36 5.08 4.28 12.04
N LEU A 37 4.45 5.45 12.14
CA LEU A 37 4.96 6.73 11.66
C LEU A 37 5.24 7.69 12.81
N GLY A 38 6.03 8.73 12.54
CA GLY A 38 6.27 9.82 13.47
C GLY A 38 7.70 10.34 13.44
N PRO A 39 8.03 11.43 14.15
CA PRO A 39 9.37 12.01 14.17
C PRO A 39 10.43 11.05 14.70
N SER A 40 11.70 11.33 14.40
CA SER A 40 12.83 10.60 14.98
C SER A 40 12.78 10.66 16.52
N GLY A 41 13.02 9.52 17.17
CA GLY A 41 13.04 9.42 18.64
C GLY A 41 11.67 9.34 19.32
N CYS A 42 10.55 9.27 18.59
CA CYS A 42 9.22 9.22 19.20
C CYS A 42 8.79 7.85 19.76
N GLY A 43 9.61 6.81 19.67
CA GLY A 43 9.36 5.49 20.29
C GLY A 43 9.02 4.32 19.34
N LYS A 44 8.90 4.55 18.02
CA LYS A 44 8.50 3.52 17.03
C LYS A 44 9.37 2.26 17.06
N THR A 45 10.68 2.43 16.86
CA THR A 45 11.65 1.33 16.91
C THR A 45 11.69 0.67 18.30
N THR A 46 11.46 1.45 19.38
CA THR A 46 11.37 0.88 20.72
C THR A 46 10.14 -0.01 20.88
N ALA A 47 8.98 0.40 20.36
CA ALA A 47 7.77 -0.43 20.34
C ALA A 47 8.01 -1.73 19.57
N LEU A 48 8.61 -1.64 18.38
CA LEU A 48 8.92 -2.82 17.56
C LEU A 48 9.92 -3.77 18.26
N LYS A 49 10.95 -3.23 18.91
CA LYS A 49 11.91 -4.00 19.73
C LYS A 49 11.28 -4.62 20.98
N MET A 50 10.24 -4.02 21.54
CA MET A 50 9.47 -4.61 22.65
C MET A 50 8.64 -5.80 22.21
N ILE A 51 8.01 -5.73 21.03
CA ILE A 51 7.22 -6.85 20.48
C ILE A 51 8.10 -8.09 20.27
N ASN A 52 9.30 -7.91 19.70
CA ASN A 52 10.28 -8.99 19.56
C ASN A 52 11.05 -9.32 20.87
N ARG A 53 10.74 -8.60 21.95
CA ARG A 53 11.45 -8.63 23.24
C ARG A 53 12.98 -8.61 23.12
N LEU A 54 13.49 -7.78 22.21
CA LEU A 54 14.90 -7.36 22.23
C LEU A 54 15.14 -6.37 23.37
N ILE A 55 14.10 -5.61 23.73
CA ILE A 55 14.04 -4.75 24.89
C ILE A 55 12.81 -5.17 25.69
N PRO A 56 12.92 -5.54 26.98
CA PRO A 56 11.75 -5.86 27.78
C PRO A 56 10.92 -4.58 28.03
N PRO A 57 9.58 -4.66 27.98
CA PRO A 57 8.72 -3.56 28.40
C PRO A 57 8.90 -3.27 29.90
N THR A 58 8.64 -2.03 30.29
CA THR A 58 8.57 -1.66 31.72
C THR A 58 7.24 -2.13 32.33
N SER A 59 6.14 -2.02 31.57
CA SER A 59 4.83 -2.57 31.93
C SER A 59 3.97 -2.75 30.68
N GLY A 60 2.77 -3.32 30.85
CA GLY A 60 1.85 -3.65 29.76
C GLY A 60 2.04 -5.08 29.23
N LYS A 61 1.20 -5.46 28.26
CA LYS A 61 1.17 -6.81 27.68
C LYS A 61 1.24 -6.75 26.16
N ILE A 62 1.81 -7.80 25.59
CA ILE A 62 1.92 -7.99 24.14
C ILE A 62 1.36 -9.36 23.81
N PHE A 63 0.41 -9.42 22.88
CA PHE A 63 -0.20 -10.65 22.41
C PHE A 63 0.12 -10.87 20.94
N ILE A 64 0.45 -12.10 20.58
CA ILE A 64 0.69 -12.55 19.21
C ILE A 64 -0.17 -13.79 18.95
N GLY A 65 -1.04 -13.73 17.95
CA GLY A 65 -1.99 -14.83 17.66
C GLY A 65 -2.87 -15.19 18.86
N GLY A 66 -3.31 -14.17 19.61
CA GLY A 66 -4.12 -14.32 20.82
C GLY A 66 -3.37 -14.78 22.08
N LYS A 67 -2.07 -15.10 21.99
CA LYS A 67 -1.28 -15.58 23.14
C LYS A 67 -0.47 -14.44 23.76
N ASP A 68 -0.56 -14.29 25.08
CA ASP A 68 0.31 -13.38 25.84
C ASP A 68 1.76 -13.85 25.71
N THR A 69 2.60 -13.01 25.14
CA THR A 69 4.00 -13.35 24.89
C THR A 69 4.78 -13.54 26.19
N SER A 70 4.38 -12.91 27.31
CA SER A 70 5.11 -12.97 28.60
C SER A 70 5.32 -14.39 29.13
N GLN A 71 4.49 -15.34 28.69
CA GLN A 71 4.57 -16.75 29.03
C GLN A 71 5.57 -17.55 28.16
N LEU A 72 6.03 -16.96 27.06
CA LEU A 72 7.00 -17.57 26.15
C LEU A 72 8.43 -17.18 26.54
N ASN A 73 9.37 -18.11 26.35
CA ASN A 73 10.78 -17.79 26.42
C ASN A 73 11.21 -16.96 25.18
N ASP A 74 12.25 -16.15 25.33
CA ASP A 74 12.69 -15.20 24.31
C ASP A 74 13.14 -15.87 23.00
N ILE A 75 13.72 -17.07 23.09
CA ILE A 75 14.22 -17.80 21.91
C ILE A 75 13.05 -18.28 21.05
N GLU A 76 12.05 -18.88 21.69
CA GLU A 76 10.82 -19.36 21.04
C GLU A 76 10.03 -18.19 20.45
N LEU A 77 9.88 -17.09 21.18
CA LEU A 77 9.22 -15.89 20.69
C LEU A 77 9.88 -15.38 19.40
N ARG A 78 11.20 -15.19 19.42
CA ARG A 78 11.97 -14.65 18.28
C ARG A 78 11.99 -15.58 17.07
N ARG A 79 11.97 -16.90 17.28
CA ARG A 79 11.90 -17.87 16.17
C ARG A 79 10.54 -17.88 15.47
N ASN A 80 9.48 -17.45 16.14
CA ASN A 80 8.13 -17.35 15.59
C ASN A 80 7.82 -15.96 14.98
N ILE A 81 8.77 -15.04 14.98
CA ILE A 81 8.61 -13.69 14.42
C ILE A 81 9.65 -13.50 13.31
N GLY A 82 9.19 -13.14 12.12
CA GLY A 82 10.08 -12.64 11.07
C GLY A 82 10.56 -11.24 11.43
N TYR A 83 11.87 -11.02 11.54
CA TYR A 83 12.42 -9.72 11.93
C TYR A 83 13.37 -9.19 10.84
N VAL A 84 12.98 -8.09 10.19
CA VAL A 84 13.79 -7.36 9.22
C VAL A 84 14.38 -6.14 9.91
N ILE A 85 15.71 -6.05 9.93
CA ILE A 85 16.42 -4.97 10.62
C ILE A 85 16.74 -3.84 9.64
N GLN A 86 17.02 -2.64 10.15
CA GLN A 86 17.31 -1.45 9.35
C GLN A 86 18.52 -1.62 8.40
N GLN A 87 19.47 -2.48 8.78
CA GLN A 87 20.52 -2.94 7.87
C GLN A 87 20.11 -4.27 7.24
N ILE A 88 20.51 -4.54 6.00
CA ILE A 88 20.15 -5.78 5.27
C ILE A 88 20.40 -7.05 6.11
N GLY A 89 21.41 -7.02 6.98
CA GLY A 89 21.56 -7.97 8.08
C GLY A 89 21.95 -9.37 7.64
N LEU A 90 22.38 -9.56 6.39
CA LEU A 90 22.87 -10.82 5.85
C LEU A 90 24.26 -11.16 6.40
N PHE A 91 24.52 -12.44 6.61
CA PHE A 91 25.83 -12.96 6.98
C PHE A 91 26.75 -12.93 5.76
N PRO A 92 27.85 -12.14 5.78
CA PRO A 92 28.68 -11.92 4.59
C PRO A 92 29.52 -13.15 4.19
N ASN A 93 29.74 -14.06 5.15
CA ASN A 93 30.48 -15.30 4.99
C ASN A 93 29.58 -16.51 4.66
N MET A 94 28.29 -16.28 4.42
CA MET A 94 27.33 -17.29 4.01
C MET A 94 26.81 -16.97 2.62
N THR A 95 26.51 -18.00 1.85
CA THR A 95 25.78 -17.88 0.59
C THR A 95 24.34 -17.38 0.83
N ILE A 96 23.65 -16.96 -0.23
CA ILE A 96 22.24 -16.56 -0.16
C ILE A 96 21.37 -17.73 0.33
N GLU A 97 21.58 -18.94 -0.18
CA GLU A 97 20.89 -20.16 0.29
C GLU A 97 21.06 -20.33 1.81
N GLU A 98 22.31 -20.25 2.28
CA GLU A 98 22.63 -20.43 3.70
C GLU A 98 22.01 -19.34 4.57
N ASN A 99 22.04 -18.09 4.11
CA ASN A 99 21.39 -16.96 4.77
C ASN A 99 19.90 -17.20 4.97
N ILE A 100 19.19 -17.62 3.92
CA ILE A 100 17.75 -17.89 3.97
C ILE A 100 17.46 -19.11 4.86
N CYS A 101 18.32 -20.13 4.82
CA CYS A 101 18.15 -21.36 5.60
C CYS A 101 18.48 -21.23 7.10
N VAL A 102 19.01 -20.11 7.59
CA VAL A 102 19.44 -19.98 9.01
C VAL A 102 18.31 -20.30 9.98
N VAL A 103 17.16 -19.64 9.85
CA VAL A 103 16.05 -19.83 10.79
C VAL A 103 15.39 -21.22 10.65
N PRO A 104 15.10 -21.72 9.43
CA PRO A 104 14.65 -23.11 9.26
C PRO A 104 15.56 -24.16 9.92
N ARG A 105 16.89 -23.99 9.85
CA ARG A 105 17.85 -24.88 10.51
C ARG A 105 17.77 -24.80 12.03
N LEU A 106 17.60 -23.59 12.60
CA LEU A 106 17.41 -23.40 14.04
C LEU A 106 16.09 -24.01 14.55
N LEU A 107 15.09 -24.11 13.66
CA LEU A 107 13.83 -24.81 13.88
C LEU A 107 13.90 -26.30 13.54
N GLN A 108 15.11 -26.83 13.25
CA GLN A 108 15.36 -28.24 12.95
C GLN A 108 14.55 -28.78 11.75
N TRP A 109 14.27 -27.93 10.75
CA TRP A 109 13.67 -28.39 9.50
C TRP A 109 14.61 -29.34 8.76
N ASP A 110 14.03 -30.29 8.01
CA ASP A 110 14.77 -31.08 7.04
C ASP A 110 15.53 -30.17 6.06
N ILE A 111 16.78 -30.52 5.76
CA ILE A 111 17.66 -29.69 4.93
C ILE A 111 17.13 -29.55 3.50
N LYS A 112 16.50 -30.60 2.94
CA LYS A 112 15.92 -30.51 1.60
C LYS A 112 14.73 -29.56 1.62
N ARG A 113 13.85 -29.68 2.62
CA ARG A 113 12.73 -28.74 2.83
C ARG A 113 13.21 -27.29 2.92
N ALA A 114 14.25 -27.01 3.71
CA ALA A 114 14.78 -25.65 3.87
C ALA A 114 15.32 -25.09 2.54
N LYS A 115 16.06 -25.89 1.77
CA LYS A 115 16.61 -25.48 0.46
C LYS A 115 15.51 -25.27 -0.58
N THR A 116 14.50 -26.14 -0.64
CA THR A 116 13.34 -25.97 -1.52
C THR A 116 12.63 -24.66 -1.21
N ARG A 117 12.35 -24.39 0.08
CA ARG A 117 11.73 -23.14 0.51
C ARG A 117 12.57 -21.91 0.15
N ALA A 118 13.89 -22.00 0.29
CA ALA A 118 14.79 -20.91 -0.07
C ALA A 118 14.76 -20.60 -1.58
N ALA A 119 14.67 -21.62 -2.43
CA ALA A 119 14.53 -21.45 -3.87
C ALA A 119 13.18 -20.80 -4.24
N GLU A 120 12.07 -21.31 -3.68
CA GLU A 120 10.72 -20.75 -3.89
C GLU A 120 10.65 -19.26 -3.54
N LEU A 121 11.22 -18.89 -2.39
CA LEU A 121 11.20 -17.51 -1.92
C LEU A 121 12.06 -16.57 -2.77
N LEU A 122 13.17 -17.07 -3.35
CA LEU A 122 14.00 -16.30 -4.28
C LEU A 122 13.26 -16.02 -5.58
N ASP A 123 12.61 -17.05 -6.14
CA ASP A 123 11.83 -16.89 -7.37
C ASP A 123 10.64 -15.95 -7.16
N LEU A 124 10.02 -16.00 -5.96
CA LEU A 124 8.93 -15.09 -5.56
C LEU A 124 9.33 -13.61 -5.59
N VAL A 125 10.58 -13.28 -5.24
CA VAL A 125 11.13 -11.91 -5.31
C VAL A 125 11.78 -11.56 -6.65
N GLY A 126 11.56 -12.41 -7.68
CA GLY A 126 12.09 -12.19 -9.02
C GLY A 126 13.60 -12.41 -9.14
N LEU A 127 14.21 -13.16 -8.22
CA LEU A 127 15.63 -13.53 -8.30
C LEU A 127 15.74 -15.02 -8.64
N ASP A 128 16.14 -15.34 -9.87
CA ASP A 128 16.29 -16.73 -10.34
C ASP A 128 17.15 -17.56 -9.38
N ALA A 129 16.52 -18.51 -8.68
CA ALA A 129 17.16 -19.31 -7.66
C ALA A 129 18.42 -20.03 -8.19
N ARG A 130 18.43 -20.45 -9.47
CA ARG A 130 19.57 -21.15 -10.08
C ARG A 130 20.82 -20.28 -10.15
N GLN A 131 20.64 -18.97 -10.27
CA GLN A 131 21.73 -17.99 -10.41
C GLN A 131 22.18 -17.40 -9.07
N TYR A 132 21.25 -17.23 -8.13
CA TYR A 132 21.50 -16.45 -6.91
C TYR A 132 21.78 -17.28 -5.66
N LEU A 133 21.28 -18.52 -5.54
CA LEU A 133 21.40 -19.32 -4.32
C LEU A 133 22.85 -19.48 -3.82
N LYS A 134 23.80 -19.67 -4.75
CA LYS A 134 25.22 -19.91 -4.43
C LYS A 134 26.07 -18.63 -4.32
N ARG A 135 25.49 -17.46 -4.60
CA ARG A 135 26.20 -16.18 -4.47
C ARG A 135 26.35 -15.79 -3.01
N TYR A 136 27.29 -14.90 -2.73
CA TYR A 136 27.47 -14.22 -1.47
C TYR A 136 26.83 -12.83 -1.51
N PRO A 137 26.42 -12.24 -0.37
CA PRO A 137 25.78 -10.92 -0.33
C PRO A 137 26.54 -9.82 -1.08
N LYS A 138 27.87 -9.84 -1.04
CA LYS A 138 28.74 -8.87 -1.74
C LYS A 138 28.62 -8.91 -3.28
N GLU A 139 28.05 -9.96 -3.84
CA GLU A 139 27.85 -10.17 -5.28
C GLU A 139 26.45 -9.70 -5.75
N LEU A 140 25.65 -9.13 -4.85
CA LEU A 140 24.31 -8.62 -5.09
C LEU A 140 24.28 -7.10 -4.97
N SER A 141 23.40 -6.45 -5.74
CA SER A 141 23.11 -5.02 -5.55
C SER A 141 22.40 -4.77 -4.21
N GLY A 142 22.38 -3.52 -3.72
CA GLY A 142 21.73 -3.17 -2.45
C GLY A 142 20.25 -3.58 -2.41
N GLY A 143 19.49 -3.31 -3.48
CA GLY A 143 18.09 -3.74 -3.59
C GLY A 143 17.92 -5.26 -3.58
N GLN A 144 18.79 -5.99 -4.27
CA GLN A 144 18.77 -7.46 -4.26
C GLN A 144 19.06 -8.03 -2.87
N GLN A 145 20.06 -7.49 -2.18
CA GLN A 145 20.37 -7.90 -0.82
C GLN A 145 19.17 -7.65 0.11
N GLN A 146 18.46 -6.54 -0.05
CA GLN A 146 17.30 -6.23 0.78
C GLN A 146 16.13 -7.19 0.53
N ARG A 147 15.85 -7.55 -0.73
CA ARG A 147 14.90 -8.62 -1.06
C ARG A 147 15.25 -9.92 -0.34
N VAL A 148 16.53 -10.31 -0.36
CA VAL A 148 17.04 -11.47 0.38
C VAL A 148 16.83 -11.31 1.90
N GLY A 149 17.05 -10.12 2.45
CA GLY A 149 16.82 -9.80 3.85
C GLY A 149 15.36 -10.01 4.29
N VAL A 150 14.41 -9.57 3.45
CA VAL A 150 12.97 -9.76 3.66
C VAL A 150 12.60 -11.24 3.59
N ILE A 151 12.99 -11.95 2.53
CA ILE A 151 12.61 -13.37 2.40
C ILE A 151 13.28 -14.28 3.43
N ARG A 152 14.45 -13.90 3.94
CA ARG A 152 15.06 -14.61 5.07
C ARG A 152 14.17 -14.56 6.30
N ALA A 153 13.54 -13.42 6.58
CA ALA A 153 12.58 -13.30 7.67
C ALA A 153 11.32 -14.15 7.43
N LEU A 154 10.96 -14.41 6.16
CA LEU A 154 9.85 -15.28 5.74
C LEU A 154 10.21 -16.77 5.67
N ALA A 155 11.48 -17.14 5.73
CA ALA A 155 11.95 -18.50 5.46
C ALA A 155 11.31 -19.56 6.37
N ALA A 156 11.09 -19.21 7.63
CA ALA A 156 10.46 -20.04 8.64
C ALA A 156 8.91 -19.98 8.63
N ASP A 157 8.33 -19.28 7.65
CA ASP A 157 6.90 -19.05 7.52
C ASP A 157 6.21 -18.46 8.77
N PRO A 158 6.77 -17.40 9.39
CA PRO A 158 6.22 -16.86 10.63
C PRO A 158 4.82 -16.26 10.40
N PRO A 159 3.93 -16.30 11.40
CA PRO A 159 2.61 -15.65 11.31
C PRO A 159 2.70 -14.11 11.36
N VAL A 160 3.78 -13.58 11.95
CA VAL A 160 4.02 -12.15 12.14
C VAL A 160 5.37 -11.75 11.58
N MET A 161 5.42 -10.60 10.91
CA MET A 161 6.66 -9.92 10.55
C MET A 161 6.77 -8.53 11.16
N LEU A 162 7.97 -8.21 11.63
CA LEU A 162 8.35 -6.90 12.14
C LEU A 162 9.49 -6.35 11.29
N MET A 163 9.38 -5.10 10.84
CA MET A 163 10.44 -4.48 10.03
C MET A 163 10.78 -3.07 10.52
N ASP A 164 12.06 -2.77 10.67
CA ASP A 164 12.54 -1.47 11.14
C ASP A 164 13.14 -0.71 9.96
N GLU A 165 12.40 0.25 9.38
CA GLU A 165 12.77 0.98 8.15
C GLU A 165 13.26 0.09 7.00
N PRO A 166 12.49 -0.93 6.60
CA PRO A 166 12.94 -1.93 5.64
C PRO A 166 13.44 -1.29 4.34
N PHE A 167 12.85 -0.18 3.88
CA PHE A 167 13.14 0.44 2.57
C PHE A 167 13.88 1.78 2.63
N GLY A 168 14.29 2.23 3.82
CA GLY A 168 14.86 3.57 4.02
C GLY A 168 16.18 3.83 3.31
N ALA A 169 16.99 2.79 3.07
CA ALA A 169 18.32 2.90 2.45
C ALA A 169 18.32 2.79 0.91
N ILE A 170 17.15 2.62 0.27
CA ILE A 170 17.03 2.46 -1.18
C ILE A 170 16.74 3.80 -1.85
N ASP A 171 17.32 3.99 -3.04
CA ASP A 171 16.98 5.10 -3.94
C ASP A 171 15.48 5.11 -4.32
N PRO A 172 14.89 6.28 -4.60
CA PRO A 172 13.44 6.39 -4.80
C PRO A 172 12.87 5.49 -5.91
N ILE A 173 13.58 5.31 -7.02
CA ILE A 173 13.10 4.52 -8.17
C ILE A 173 13.05 3.03 -7.80
N ASN A 174 14.13 2.50 -7.23
CA ASN A 174 14.15 1.10 -6.82
C ASN A 174 13.26 0.83 -5.61
N ARG A 175 13.04 1.84 -4.75
CA ARG A 175 12.13 1.74 -3.61
C ARG A 175 10.70 1.42 -4.06
N GLU A 176 10.19 2.15 -5.04
CA GLU A 176 8.81 1.97 -5.52
C GLU A 176 8.58 0.55 -6.06
N ILE A 177 9.51 0.06 -6.88
CA ILE A 177 9.50 -1.30 -7.45
C ILE A 177 9.49 -2.35 -6.34
N ILE A 178 10.35 -2.20 -5.33
CA ILE A 178 10.47 -3.16 -4.24
C ILE A 178 9.23 -3.16 -3.34
N GLN A 179 8.60 -2.00 -3.12
CA GLN A 179 7.34 -1.92 -2.40
C GLN A 179 6.20 -2.62 -3.16
N ASP A 180 6.12 -2.49 -4.49
CA ASP A 180 5.10 -3.17 -5.30
C ASP A 180 5.27 -4.69 -5.28
N GLU A 181 6.51 -5.16 -5.43
CA GLU A 181 6.83 -6.58 -5.29
C GLU A 181 6.48 -7.10 -3.88
N PHE A 182 6.75 -6.30 -2.84
CA PHE A 182 6.40 -6.64 -1.47
C PHE A 182 4.88 -6.76 -1.28
N LEU A 183 4.10 -5.82 -1.81
CA LEU A 183 2.64 -5.85 -1.72
C LEU A 183 2.07 -7.07 -2.46
N LYS A 184 2.64 -7.40 -3.62
CA LYS A 184 2.30 -8.63 -4.34
C LYS A 184 2.56 -9.87 -3.47
N MET A 185 3.76 -9.99 -2.90
CA MET A 185 4.09 -11.09 -1.99
C MET A 185 3.15 -11.14 -0.79
N GLN A 186 2.84 -9.99 -0.19
CA GLN A 186 1.92 -9.93 0.93
C GLN A 186 0.51 -10.39 0.55
N SER A 187 0.02 -10.04 -0.64
CA SER A 187 -1.30 -10.49 -1.11
C SER A 187 -1.39 -12.02 -1.24
N GLU A 188 -0.27 -12.68 -1.56
CA GLU A 188 -0.16 -14.14 -1.67
C GLU A 188 0.02 -14.81 -0.30
N LEU A 189 0.84 -14.24 0.58
CA LEU A 189 1.23 -14.84 1.86
C LEU A 189 0.32 -14.46 3.05
N LYS A 190 -0.35 -13.31 2.98
CA LYS A 190 -1.24 -12.73 3.98
C LYS A 190 -0.68 -12.78 5.41
N LYS A 191 0.57 -12.36 5.59
CA LYS A 191 1.21 -12.33 6.91
C LYS A 191 0.75 -11.10 7.70
N THR A 192 0.72 -11.17 9.03
CA THR A 192 0.50 -9.94 9.81
C THR A 192 1.81 -9.15 9.84
N ILE A 193 1.83 -7.91 9.39
CA ILE A 193 3.07 -7.13 9.28
C ILE A 193 2.96 -5.86 10.10
N MET A 194 4.01 -5.55 10.86
CA MET A 194 4.18 -4.24 11.47
C MET A 194 5.55 -3.69 11.08
N PHE A 195 5.61 -2.49 10.51
CA PHE A 195 6.91 -1.89 10.25
C PHE A 195 6.97 -0.39 10.51
N VAL A 196 8.19 0.07 10.80
CA VAL A 196 8.49 1.47 11.09
C VAL A 196 8.89 2.16 9.80
N SER A 197 8.32 3.35 9.58
CA SER A 197 8.75 4.27 8.53
C SER A 197 8.79 5.71 9.05
N HIS A 198 9.45 6.56 8.29
CA HIS A 198 9.40 8.02 8.42
C HIS A 198 8.74 8.69 7.20
N ASP A 199 8.31 7.91 6.21
CA ASP A 199 7.75 8.37 4.95
C ASP A 199 6.23 8.14 4.92
N ILE A 200 5.47 9.22 4.79
CA ILE A 200 4.01 9.16 4.72
C ILE A 200 3.54 8.52 3.41
N ASP A 201 4.25 8.71 2.30
CA ASP A 201 3.85 8.14 1.01
C ASP A 201 3.99 6.62 1.03
N GLU A 202 5.02 6.11 1.70
CA GLU A 202 5.17 4.68 1.97
C GLU A 202 4.03 4.15 2.84
N ALA A 203 3.66 4.89 3.88
CA ALA A 203 2.58 4.47 4.76
C ALA A 203 1.22 4.43 4.08
N VAL A 204 0.95 5.42 3.23
CA VAL A 204 -0.29 5.50 2.44
C VAL A 204 -0.34 4.42 1.38
N LYS A 205 0.80 4.11 0.73
CA LYS A 205 0.88 3.06 -0.29
C LYS A 205 0.73 1.66 0.28
N MET A 206 1.34 1.40 1.45
CA MET A 206 1.53 0.02 1.92
C MET A 206 0.69 -0.37 3.14
N GLY A 207 0.17 0.59 3.90
CA GLY A 207 -0.48 0.32 5.17
C GLY A 207 -1.97 0.09 5.03
N ASP A 208 -2.50 -0.94 5.67
CA ASP A 208 -3.92 -1.06 5.97
C ASP A 208 -4.29 -0.17 7.17
N LYS A 209 -3.34 -0.05 8.11
CA LYS A 209 -3.42 0.78 9.32
C LYS A 209 -2.16 1.58 9.51
N ILE A 210 -2.28 2.82 9.97
CA ILE A 210 -1.14 3.67 10.32
C ILE A 210 -1.31 4.10 11.78
N ALA A 211 -0.23 3.97 12.55
CA ALA A 211 -0.12 4.49 13.90
C ALA A 211 0.87 5.66 13.90
N ILE A 212 0.39 6.89 14.13
CA ILE A 212 1.24 8.08 14.19
C ILE A 212 1.68 8.29 15.64
N PHE A 213 2.99 8.26 15.87
CA PHE A 213 3.62 8.41 17.17
C PHE A 213 4.18 9.81 17.40
N ARG A 214 3.99 10.31 18.62
CA ARG A 214 4.64 11.51 19.14
C ARG A 214 4.98 11.32 20.61
N ALA A 215 6.23 11.58 20.97
CA ALA A 215 6.69 11.53 22.37
C ALA A 215 6.26 10.26 23.15
N GLY A 216 6.35 9.08 22.51
CA GLY A 216 6.01 7.80 23.12
C GLY A 216 4.52 7.44 23.12
N LYS A 217 3.65 8.29 22.57
CA LYS A 217 2.20 8.07 22.48
C LYS A 217 1.75 7.91 21.04
N ILE A 218 0.64 7.22 20.84
CA ILE A 218 -0.10 7.21 19.58
C ILE A 218 -1.01 8.45 19.58
N GLU A 219 -0.82 9.32 18.60
CA GLU A 219 -1.66 10.51 18.36
C GLU A 219 -2.89 10.15 17.53
N GLN A 220 -2.75 9.22 16.58
CA GLN A 220 -3.85 8.68 15.78
C GLN A 220 -3.52 7.27 15.29
N TYR A 221 -4.51 6.38 15.33
CA TYR A 221 -4.44 5.03 14.79
C TYR A 221 -5.67 4.74 13.94
N ALA A 222 -5.49 4.71 12.62
CA ALA A 222 -6.61 4.59 11.67
C ALA A 222 -6.13 4.11 10.30
N SER A 223 -7.03 3.92 9.34
CA SER A 223 -6.66 3.63 7.95
C SER A 223 -5.98 4.84 7.30
N PRO A 224 -5.21 4.67 6.21
CA PRO A 224 -4.62 5.79 5.48
C PRO A 224 -5.65 6.82 5.03
N ASP A 225 -6.81 6.39 4.52
CA ASP A 225 -7.87 7.29 4.06
C ASP A 225 -8.43 8.13 5.21
N GLN A 226 -8.68 7.53 6.37
CA GLN A 226 -9.14 8.24 7.56
C GLN A 226 -8.11 9.26 8.07
N ILE A 227 -6.82 8.92 8.10
CA ILE A 227 -5.76 9.84 8.54
C ILE A 227 -5.62 11.03 7.59
N LEU A 228 -5.77 10.82 6.29
CA LEU A 228 -5.66 11.89 5.30
C LEU A 228 -6.90 12.78 5.26
N ALA A 229 -8.10 12.20 5.39
CA ALA A 229 -9.36 12.94 5.35
C ALA A 229 -9.69 13.63 6.69
N HIS A 230 -9.40 12.96 7.80
CA HIS A 230 -9.81 13.35 9.15
C HIS A 230 -8.64 13.21 10.13
N PRO A 231 -7.62 14.07 10.04
CA PRO A 231 -6.55 14.09 11.03
C PRO A 231 -7.09 14.49 12.41
N GLU A 232 -6.74 13.74 13.44
CA GLU A 232 -7.30 13.90 14.79
C GLU A 232 -6.92 15.24 15.45
N ASN A 233 -5.75 15.78 15.10
CA ASN A 233 -5.25 17.02 15.66
C ASN A 233 -4.30 17.76 14.70
N ALA A 234 -3.93 19.00 15.07
CA ALA A 234 -3.07 19.86 14.26
C ALA A 234 -1.70 19.22 13.96
N PHE A 235 -1.12 18.48 14.91
CA PHE A 235 0.14 17.80 14.67
C PHE A 235 0.00 16.71 13.60
N VAL A 236 -1.07 15.91 13.63
CA VAL A 236 -1.30 14.92 12.59
C VAL A 236 -1.54 15.60 11.24
N ALA A 237 -2.34 16.66 11.21
CA ALA A 237 -2.64 17.43 10.00
C ALA A 237 -1.38 18.03 9.35
N ASP A 238 -0.44 18.53 10.16
CA ASP A 238 0.85 19.04 9.71
C ASP A 238 1.78 17.90 9.26
N PHE A 239 1.78 16.79 9.99
CA PHE A 239 2.65 15.63 9.72
C PHE A 239 2.32 14.97 8.37
N VAL A 240 1.03 14.85 8.02
CA VAL A 240 0.62 14.28 6.73
C VAL A 240 0.78 15.23 5.54
N GLY A 241 0.89 16.54 5.81
CA GLY A 241 1.17 17.58 4.82
C GLY A 241 -0.07 18.28 4.24
N THR A 242 0.15 19.30 3.42
CA THR A 242 -0.93 20.07 2.76
C THR A 242 -1.44 19.41 1.47
N ASP A 243 -0.69 18.45 0.93
CA ASP A 243 -0.97 17.67 -0.27
C ASP A 243 -1.78 16.39 0.00
N ARG A 244 -2.41 16.27 1.18
CA ARG A 244 -3.28 15.16 1.59
C ARG A 244 -4.24 14.70 0.50
N THR A 245 -4.93 15.65 -0.14
CA THR A 245 -5.91 15.35 -1.19
C THR A 245 -5.27 14.65 -2.38
N LEU A 246 -4.04 15.02 -2.75
CA LEU A 246 -3.30 14.36 -3.82
C LEU A 246 -2.82 12.97 -3.42
N LYS A 247 -2.42 12.79 -2.16
CA LYS A 247 -2.05 11.47 -1.61
C LYS A 247 -3.24 10.51 -1.60
N ARG A 248 -4.45 11.01 -1.31
CA ARG A 248 -5.70 10.21 -1.35
C ARG A 248 -6.03 9.69 -2.74
N LEU A 249 -5.62 10.38 -3.81
CA LEU A 249 -5.81 9.88 -5.18
C LEU A 249 -5.09 8.54 -5.43
N ARG A 250 -4.08 8.19 -4.61
CA ARG A 250 -3.40 6.89 -4.71
C ARG A 250 -4.16 5.74 -4.02
N LEU A 251 -5.13 6.06 -3.16
CA LEU A 251 -5.90 5.07 -2.40
C LEU A 251 -7.12 4.54 -3.15
N LEU A 252 -7.57 5.29 -4.16
CA LEU A 252 -8.72 4.94 -4.98
C LEU A 252 -8.26 4.61 -6.39
N THR A 253 -8.98 3.68 -7.01
CA THR A 253 -8.75 3.24 -8.38
C THR A 253 -9.83 3.75 -9.32
N ALA A 254 -9.54 3.76 -10.62
CA ALA A 254 -10.56 4.04 -11.62
C ALA A 254 -11.72 3.03 -11.55
N GLU A 255 -11.49 1.80 -11.09
CA GLU A 255 -12.50 0.76 -10.94
C GLU A 255 -13.62 1.13 -9.97
N GLU A 256 -13.27 1.83 -8.89
CA GLU A 256 -14.19 2.25 -7.84
C GLU A 256 -15.01 3.50 -8.22
N VAL A 257 -14.53 4.26 -9.21
CA VAL A 257 -15.07 5.60 -9.53
C VAL A 257 -15.67 5.70 -10.93
N ALA A 258 -15.19 4.90 -11.89
CA ALA A 258 -15.61 4.99 -13.29
C ALA A 258 -17.11 4.67 -13.48
N ASP A 259 -17.78 5.47 -14.31
CA ASP A 259 -19.12 5.22 -14.78
C ASP A 259 -19.10 4.11 -15.85
N ARG A 260 -19.58 2.92 -15.44
CA ARG A 260 -19.72 1.75 -16.32
C ARG A 260 -20.95 1.83 -17.24
N ASN A 261 -21.85 2.78 -16.99
CA ASN A 261 -23.08 2.98 -17.76
C ASN A 261 -22.97 4.11 -18.79
N ALA A 262 -21.78 4.71 -18.94
CA ALA A 262 -21.56 5.73 -19.94
C ALA A 262 -21.92 5.18 -21.35
N PRO A 263 -22.60 5.97 -22.19
CA PRO A 263 -23.14 5.47 -23.45
C PRO A 263 -22.01 5.04 -24.39
N ILE A 264 -22.21 3.89 -25.02
CA ILE A 264 -21.31 3.35 -26.04
C ILE A 264 -22.03 3.20 -27.38
N THR A 265 -21.25 3.28 -28.46
CA THR A 265 -21.70 3.04 -29.84
C THR A 265 -20.60 2.36 -30.63
N SER A 266 -20.90 1.79 -31.80
CA SER A 266 -19.90 1.14 -32.65
C SER A 266 -19.60 1.96 -33.91
N ARG A 267 -18.46 1.72 -34.55
CA ARG A 267 -18.12 2.34 -35.84
C ARG A 267 -19.17 2.08 -36.93
N SER A 268 -19.84 0.93 -36.88
CA SER A 268 -20.87 0.53 -37.85
C SER A 268 -22.27 1.04 -37.50
N THR A 269 -22.47 1.65 -36.33
CA THR A 269 -23.76 2.17 -35.90
C THR A 269 -24.16 3.36 -36.77
N LYS A 270 -25.45 3.45 -37.13
CA LYS A 270 -25.98 4.60 -37.87
C LYS A 270 -26.00 5.83 -36.97
N VAL A 271 -25.79 7.00 -37.57
CA VAL A 271 -25.76 8.28 -36.83
C VAL A 271 -27.09 8.55 -36.11
N GLU A 272 -28.23 8.16 -36.69
CA GLU A 272 -29.54 8.27 -36.06
C GLU A 272 -29.64 7.47 -34.76
N ASP A 273 -29.16 6.22 -34.79
CA ASP A 273 -29.22 5.31 -33.64
C ASP A 273 -28.25 5.76 -32.54
N ALA A 274 -27.03 6.15 -32.92
CA ALA A 274 -26.04 6.69 -31.98
C ALA A 274 -26.54 7.97 -31.29
N ARG A 275 -27.26 8.84 -32.03
CA ARG A 275 -27.89 10.03 -31.48
C ARG A 275 -29.01 9.69 -30.51
N GLN A 276 -29.80 8.65 -30.75
CA GLN A 276 -30.81 8.19 -29.79
C GLN A 276 -30.16 7.65 -28.51
N VAL A 277 -29.09 6.85 -28.63
CA VAL A 277 -28.32 6.36 -27.47
C VAL A 277 -27.80 7.52 -26.62
N LEU A 278 -27.19 8.52 -27.27
CA LEU A 278 -26.67 9.69 -26.57
C LEU A 278 -27.79 10.53 -25.95
N ALA A 279 -28.91 10.75 -26.65
CA ALA A 279 -30.04 11.52 -26.14
C ALA A 279 -30.80 10.82 -25.00
N ALA A 280 -30.81 9.49 -24.95
CA ALA A 280 -31.34 8.72 -23.85
C ALA A 280 -30.46 8.82 -22.59
N SER A 281 -29.19 9.14 -22.77
CA SER A 281 -28.24 9.44 -21.69
C SER A 281 -28.25 10.93 -21.34
N LYS A 282 -27.76 11.28 -20.15
CA LYS A 282 -27.40 12.67 -19.81
C LYS A 282 -25.95 13.01 -20.16
N ALA A 283 -25.26 12.15 -20.92
CA ALA A 283 -23.85 12.29 -21.23
C ALA A 283 -23.61 13.28 -22.37
N ARG A 284 -22.40 13.85 -22.41
CA ARG A 284 -21.99 14.82 -23.45
C ARG A 284 -21.46 14.16 -24.72
N PHE A 285 -21.07 12.89 -24.63
CA PHE A 285 -20.49 12.09 -25.70
C PHE A 285 -20.82 10.62 -25.49
N ALA A 286 -20.69 9.83 -26.54
CA ALA A 286 -20.68 8.37 -26.48
C ALA A 286 -19.31 7.83 -26.88
N VAL A 287 -18.82 6.79 -26.20
CA VAL A 287 -17.56 6.12 -26.54
C VAL A 287 -17.78 5.21 -27.74
N VAL A 288 -16.91 5.31 -28.74
CA VAL A 288 -16.96 4.49 -29.94
C VAL A 288 -16.05 3.28 -29.73
N ILE A 289 -16.62 2.09 -29.85
CA ILE A 289 -15.91 0.80 -29.73
C ILE A 289 -15.77 0.10 -31.09
N ASP A 290 -14.76 -0.77 -31.19
CA ASP A 290 -14.58 -1.70 -32.30
C ASP A 290 -15.30 -3.05 -32.09
N GLY A 291 -15.10 -4.00 -33.02
CA GLY A 291 -15.69 -5.34 -32.94
C GLY A 291 -15.15 -6.22 -31.82
N GLU A 292 -14.03 -5.85 -31.21
CA GLU A 292 -13.43 -6.56 -30.05
C GLU A 292 -13.76 -5.86 -28.73
N ASN A 293 -14.68 -4.88 -28.74
CA ASN A 293 -15.07 -4.04 -27.61
C ASN A 293 -13.93 -3.13 -27.11
N ARG A 294 -12.95 -2.79 -27.96
CA ARG A 294 -11.90 -1.83 -27.60
C ARG A 294 -12.37 -0.40 -27.87
N PRO A 295 -12.10 0.56 -26.98
CA PRO A 295 -12.45 1.96 -27.20
C PRO A 295 -11.49 2.54 -28.26
N VAL A 296 -12.04 3.06 -29.36
CA VAL A 296 -11.29 3.56 -30.53
C VAL A 296 -11.55 5.02 -30.84
N GLY A 297 -12.60 5.60 -30.26
CA GLY A 297 -12.98 6.98 -30.50
C GLY A 297 -14.08 7.46 -29.56
N PHE A 298 -14.55 8.66 -29.81
CA PHE A 298 -15.77 9.19 -29.19
C PHE A 298 -16.55 10.02 -30.20
N ILE A 299 -17.85 10.15 -29.96
CA ILE A 299 -18.71 10.98 -30.80
C ILE A 299 -19.60 11.87 -29.94
N THR A 300 -19.76 13.12 -30.35
CA THR A 300 -20.59 14.13 -29.67
C THR A 300 -21.89 14.40 -30.44
N ALA A 301 -22.86 15.04 -29.76
CA ALA A 301 -24.09 15.48 -30.42
C ALA A 301 -23.82 16.53 -31.51
N ASP A 302 -22.72 17.29 -31.41
CA ASP A 302 -22.35 18.32 -32.38
C ASP A 302 -21.85 17.70 -33.69
N GLU A 303 -21.00 16.68 -33.64
CA GLU A 303 -20.55 15.94 -34.84
C GLU A 303 -21.70 15.25 -35.58
N MET A 304 -22.71 14.78 -34.84
CA MET A 304 -23.87 14.11 -35.42
C MET A 304 -24.92 15.09 -35.98
N ARG A 305 -24.75 16.41 -35.79
CA ARG A 305 -25.75 17.41 -36.17
C ARG A 305 -25.86 17.53 -37.69
N GLY A 306 -27.01 17.09 -38.23
CA GLY A 306 -27.29 17.16 -39.68
C GLY A 306 -26.45 16.18 -40.52
N ALA A 307 -25.69 15.29 -39.87
CA ALA A 307 -24.92 14.26 -40.51
C ALA A 307 -25.76 12.99 -40.75
N SER A 308 -25.39 12.24 -41.78
CA SER A 308 -26.00 10.96 -42.16
C SER A 308 -24.92 9.92 -42.38
N GLY A 309 -25.26 8.63 -42.32
CA GLY A 309 -24.32 7.54 -42.57
C GLY A 309 -23.94 6.82 -41.28
N THR A 310 -22.66 6.49 -41.12
CA THR A 310 -22.17 5.73 -39.96
C THR A 310 -21.26 6.57 -39.06
N VAL A 311 -21.21 6.21 -37.78
CA VAL A 311 -20.34 6.85 -36.78
C VAL A 311 -18.86 6.83 -37.21
N ARG A 312 -18.43 5.86 -38.04
CA ARG A 312 -17.05 5.67 -38.48
C ARG A 312 -16.37 6.93 -39.02
N GLU A 313 -17.11 7.75 -39.76
CA GLU A 313 -16.60 8.91 -40.49
C GLU A 313 -16.60 10.20 -39.65
N LEU A 314 -17.35 10.20 -38.55
CA LEU A 314 -17.56 11.37 -37.69
C LEU A 314 -16.85 11.27 -36.34
N ALA A 315 -16.50 10.05 -35.92
CA ALA A 315 -15.89 9.81 -34.62
C ALA A 315 -14.51 10.48 -34.50
N ASN A 316 -14.31 11.20 -33.40
CA ASN A 316 -12.99 11.67 -33.00
C ASN A 316 -12.14 10.53 -32.46
N ARG A 317 -10.82 10.70 -32.56
CA ARG A 317 -9.87 9.80 -31.87
C ARG A 317 -9.94 10.03 -30.37
N LEU A 318 -9.81 8.95 -29.61
CA LEU A 318 -9.61 9.07 -28.17
C LEU A 318 -8.25 9.73 -27.91
N PRO A 319 -8.20 10.73 -27.01
CA PRO A 319 -6.93 11.36 -26.64
C PRO A 319 -6.01 10.38 -25.93
N ALA A 320 -6.56 9.61 -24.98
CA ALA A 320 -5.88 8.57 -24.23
C ALA A 320 -6.89 7.59 -23.60
N THR A 321 -6.37 6.48 -23.08
CA THR A 321 -7.11 5.49 -22.29
C THR A 321 -6.31 5.14 -21.05
N VAL A 322 -6.98 4.75 -19.97
CA VAL A 322 -6.32 4.37 -18.72
C VAL A 322 -6.76 2.97 -18.28
N PRO A 323 -5.88 2.11 -17.75
CA PRO A 323 -6.31 0.86 -17.15
C PRO A 323 -7.31 1.10 -16.02
N ILE A 324 -8.36 0.27 -15.92
CA ILE A 324 -9.39 0.40 -14.88
C ILE A 324 -8.81 0.23 -13.46
N ARG A 325 -7.68 -0.48 -13.33
CA ARG A 325 -6.96 -0.67 -12.06
C ARG A 325 -6.00 0.47 -11.72
N ALA A 326 -5.84 1.46 -12.58
CA ALA A 326 -4.95 2.59 -12.30
C ALA A 326 -5.48 3.40 -11.12
N ASP A 327 -4.57 3.92 -10.31
CA ASP A 327 -4.92 4.87 -9.25
C ASP A 327 -5.44 6.20 -9.84
N LEU A 328 -6.23 6.95 -9.07
CA LEU A 328 -6.80 8.22 -9.55
C LEU A 328 -5.73 9.28 -9.81
N ARG A 329 -4.53 9.16 -9.24
CA ARG A 329 -3.43 10.09 -9.49
C ARG A 329 -2.93 9.92 -10.93
N ALA A 330 -2.76 8.69 -11.39
CA ALA A 330 -2.41 8.37 -12.78
C ALA A 330 -3.51 8.84 -13.73
N VAL A 331 -4.79 8.60 -13.40
CA VAL A 331 -5.94 9.09 -14.17
C VAL A 331 -5.89 10.61 -14.35
N VAL A 332 -5.71 11.35 -13.26
CA VAL A 332 -5.65 12.82 -13.30
C VAL A 332 -4.41 13.30 -14.07
N SER A 333 -3.26 12.63 -13.90
CA SER A 333 -2.04 12.96 -14.65
C SER A 333 -2.25 12.80 -16.16
N GLU A 334 -2.95 11.74 -16.57
CA GLU A 334 -3.25 11.48 -17.98
C GLU A 334 -4.26 12.48 -18.54
N MET A 335 -5.27 12.87 -17.74
CA MET A 335 -6.19 13.96 -18.07
C MET A 335 -5.45 15.26 -18.38
N PHE A 336 -4.49 15.65 -17.53
CA PHE A 336 -3.67 16.85 -17.75
C PHE A 336 -2.74 16.73 -18.94
N ALA A 337 -2.08 15.59 -19.13
CA ALA A 337 -1.16 15.37 -20.24
C ALA A 337 -1.83 15.51 -21.62
N HIS A 338 -3.13 15.20 -21.67
CA HIS A 338 -3.93 15.22 -22.89
C HIS A 338 -4.96 16.37 -22.96
N ASP A 339 -4.92 17.32 -22.03
CA ASP A 339 -5.86 18.44 -21.91
C ASP A 339 -7.33 18.00 -22.02
N THR A 340 -7.67 16.91 -21.32
CA THR A 340 -9.02 16.31 -21.30
C THR A 340 -9.56 16.24 -19.89
N MET A 341 -10.88 16.31 -19.75
CA MET A 341 -11.58 16.19 -18.47
C MET A 341 -12.18 14.79 -18.24
N TRP A 342 -11.94 13.86 -19.16
CA TRP A 342 -12.44 12.49 -19.09
C TRP A 342 -11.53 11.53 -19.87
N LEU A 343 -11.54 10.26 -19.48
CA LEU A 343 -10.81 9.17 -20.12
C LEU A 343 -11.69 7.93 -20.21
N ALA A 344 -11.48 7.13 -21.27
CA ALA A 344 -12.04 5.78 -21.34
C ALA A 344 -11.15 4.82 -20.54
N CYS A 345 -11.78 4.00 -19.71
CA CYS A 345 -11.10 2.98 -18.93
C CYS A 345 -11.06 1.65 -19.68
N THR A 346 -9.97 0.90 -19.54
CA THR A 346 -9.80 -0.42 -20.18
C THR A 346 -9.48 -1.53 -19.19
N ASP A 347 -9.94 -2.75 -19.48
CA ASP A 347 -9.52 -3.95 -18.76
C ASP A 347 -8.12 -4.42 -19.19
N ASP A 348 -7.64 -5.52 -18.59
CA ASP A 348 -6.32 -6.11 -18.90
C ASP A 348 -6.18 -6.56 -20.37
N ASN A 349 -7.30 -6.72 -21.11
CA ASN A 349 -7.32 -7.10 -22.53
C ASN A 349 -7.51 -5.88 -23.47
N GLY A 350 -7.52 -4.66 -22.91
CA GLY A 350 -7.75 -3.42 -23.65
C GLY A 350 -9.22 -3.18 -24.03
N ARG A 351 -10.17 -3.93 -23.46
CA ARG A 351 -11.60 -3.76 -23.71
C ARG A 351 -12.17 -2.65 -22.84
N TYR A 352 -13.20 -1.98 -23.34
CA TYR A 352 -13.88 -0.91 -22.63
C TYR A 352 -14.44 -1.39 -21.27
N ALA A 353 -14.11 -0.65 -20.22
CA ALA A 353 -14.48 -0.95 -18.83
C ALA A 353 -15.20 0.21 -18.12
N GLY A 354 -15.46 1.32 -18.82
CA GLY A 354 -16.15 2.49 -18.27
C GLY A 354 -15.54 3.80 -18.73
N VAL A 355 -16.09 4.91 -18.23
CA VAL A 355 -15.54 6.26 -18.39
C VAL A 355 -15.28 6.84 -17.02
N ILE A 356 -14.15 7.53 -16.87
CA ILE A 356 -13.88 8.33 -15.68
C ILE A 356 -13.73 9.79 -16.06
N SER A 357 -14.39 10.67 -15.30
CA SER A 357 -14.33 12.12 -15.50
C SER A 357 -13.81 12.85 -14.27
N GLN A 358 -13.33 14.08 -14.47
CA GLN A 358 -12.87 14.96 -13.40
C GLN A 358 -13.96 15.24 -12.33
N PRO A 359 -15.25 15.41 -12.69
CA PRO A 359 -16.35 15.41 -11.72
C PRO A 359 -16.48 14.13 -10.88
N ASP A 360 -16.27 12.95 -11.47
CA ASP A 360 -16.37 11.67 -10.75
C ASP A 360 -15.26 11.57 -9.70
N VAL A 361 -14.02 11.92 -10.09
CA VAL A 361 -12.85 11.99 -9.19
C VAL A 361 -13.12 12.96 -8.04
N THR A 362 -13.64 14.16 -8.36
CA THR A 362 -13.95 15.18 -7.34
C THR A 362 -15.03 14.71 -6.36
N THR A 363 -16.04 14.01 -6.86
CA THR A 363 -17.14 13.48 -6.05
C THR A 363 -16.65 12.38 -5.12
N ALA A 364 -15.82 11.45 -5.63
CA ALA A 364 -15.21 10.40 -4.83
C ALA A 364 -14.37 10.96 -3.68
N LEU A 365 -13.55 11.98 -3.95
CA LEU A 365 -12.77 12.65 -2.91
C LEU A 365 -13.63 13.34 -1.84
N ARG A 366 -14.78 13.92 -2.22
CA ARG A 366 -15.71 14.61 -1.32
C ARG A 366 -16.53 13.67 -0.45
N ALA A 367 -16.96 12.52 -0.98
CA ALA A 367 -17.83 11.59 -0.27
C ALA A 367 -17.25 11.17 1.09
N THR A 368 -15.93 11.02 1.17
CA THR A 368 -15.22 10.67 2.41
C THR A 368 -15.18 11.81 3.44
N TYR A 369 -15.19 13.06 3.02
CA TYR A 369 -15.29 14.19 3.96
C TYR A 369 -16.71 14.30 4.55
N ALA A 370 -17.72 13.84 3.81
CA ALA A 370 -19.12 13.90 4.23
C ALA A 370 -19.57 12.73 5.12
N SER A 371 -18.79 11.64 5.22
CA SER A 371 -19.15 10.44 5.99
C SER A 371 -18.75 10.48 7.48
N ALA A 372 -18.22 11.60 7.98
CA ALA A 372 -18.00 11.80 9.41
C ALA A 372 -19.30 12.27 10.11
N PRO A 373 -19.63 11.77 11.30
CA PRO A 373 -20.61 12.44 12.14
C PRO A 373 -20.06 13.83 12.49
N ASP A 374 -20.90 14.86 12.39
CA ASP A 374 -20.59 16.23 12.81
C ASP A 374 -19.90 16.21 14.19
N ALA A 375 -18.58 16.36 14.20
CA ALA A 375 -17.86 16.68 15.41
C ALA A 375 -18.32 18.07 15.81
N ALA A 376 -19.13 18.11 16.88
CA ALA A 376 -19.73 19.29 17.45
C ALA A 376 -18.75 20.46 17.39
N HIS A 377 -19.11 21.45 16.58
CA HIS A 377 -18.55 22.78 16.67
C HIS A 377 -18.93 23.29 18.05
N ASP A 378 -18.00 23.22 19.01
CA ASP A 378 -18.13 23.87 20.31
C ASP A 378 -17.85 25.37 20.11
N PRO A 379 -18.88 26.24 20.11
CA PRO A 379 -18.69 27.67 19.95
C PRO A 379 -18.55 28.26 21.36
N GLY A 380 -17.38 28.12 21.96
CA GLY A 380 -17.04 28.75 23.23
C GLY A 380 -15.73 28.17 23.76
N ALA A 381 -14.72 28.93 24.16
CA ALA A 381 -14.59 30.33 24.56
C ALA A 381 -13.07 30.60 24.72
N PRO A 382 -12.60 31.78 25.17
CA PRO A 382 -13.20 33.12 25.20
C PRO A 382 -12.53 34.11 24.24
#